data_AF-A0A4U3A2U1-F1
#
_entry.id   AF-A0A4U3A2U1-F1
#
_cell.length_a   1.000
_cell.length_b   1.000
_cell.length_c   1.000
_cell.angle_alpha   90.00
_cell.angle_beta   90.00
_cell.angle_gamma   90.00
#
_symmetry.space_group_name_H-M   'P 1'
#
loop_
_entity.id
_entity.type
_entity.pdbx_description
1 polymer ?
#
loop_
_entity_poly.entity_id
_entity_poly.type
_entity_poly.pdbx_seq_one_letter_code
_entity_poly.pdbx_strand_id
1 'polypeptide(L)' 'KMIKGIMKKHNVMPLPDLIDMAKEQRVKLVACQMTVDLLGLKEEEIMEGVEFAGVGAYLADASDGNVNLFI' A
#
# COMPACT_ATOMS: atom_id res chain seq x y z
N LYS A 1 -12.02 -3.59 -18.04
CA LYS A 1 -12.97 -2.46 -18.27
C LYS A 1 -14.29 -2.57 -17.51
N MET A 2 -14.67 -3.75 -16.98
CA MET A 2 -15.94 -3.95 -16.25
C MET A 2 -15.97 -3.25 -14.87
N ILE A 3 -14.99 -3.53 -14.01
CA ILE A 3 -14.92 -2.93 -12.64
C ILE A 3 -14.86 -1.40 -12.69
N LYS A 4 -13.95 -0.83 -13.50
CA LYS A 4 -13.84 0.64 -13.67
C LYS A 4 -15.16 1.28 -14.15
N GLY A 5 -15.94 0.58 -14.97
CA GLY A 5 -17.26 1.05 -15.42
C GLY A 5 -18.30 1.07 -14.30
N ILE A 6 -18.32 0.04 -13.46
CA ILE A 6 -19.19 -0.03 -12.28
C ILE A 6 -18.79 1.05 -11.26
N MET A 7 -17.51 1.21 -10.97
CA MET A 7 -17.00 2.27 -10.09
C MET A 7 -17.46 3.65 -10.56
N LYS A 8 -17.29 3.95 -11.85
CA LYS A 8 -17.76 5.22 -12.43
C LYS A 8 -19.27 5.39 -12.32
N LYS A 9 -20.06 4.33 -12.57
CA LYS A 9 -21.53 4.36 -12.43
C LYS A 9 -21.98 4.68 -11.01
N HIS A 10 -21.24 4.22 -10.00
CA HIS A 10 -21.54 4.45 -8.58
C HIS A 10 -20.73 5.61 -7.98
N ASN A 11 -20.07 6.42 -8.81
CA ASN A 11 -19.24 7.55 -8.40
C ASN A 11 -18.18 7.19 -7.33
N VAL A 12 -17.62 5.98 -7.46
CA VAL A 12 -16.53 5.50 -6.61
C VAL A 12 -15.22 6.06 -7.12
N MET A 13 -14.42 6.60 -6.20
CA MET A 13 -13.07 7.11 -6.48
C MET A 13 -12.19 6.00 -7.07
N PRO A 14 -11.43 6.28 -8.14
CA PRO A 14 -10.53 5.30 -8.72
C PRO A 14 -9.32 5.04 -7.80
N LEU A 15 -8.68 3.89 -7.97
CA LEU A 15 -7.56 3.46 -7.12
C LEU A 15 -6.39 4.47 -7.02
N PRO A 16 -5.93 5.12 -8.11
CA PRO A 16 -4.85 6.11 -8.02
C PRO A 16 -5.20 7.26 -7.06
N ASP A 17 -6.39 7.84 -7.20
CA ASP A 17 -6.88 8.92 -6.35
C ASP A 17 -7.01 8.47 -4.88
N LEU A 18 -7.39 7.21 -4.63
CA LEU A 18 -7.42 6.63 -3.27
C LEU A 18 -6.01 6.52 -2.66
N ILE A 19 -5.01 6.16 -3.47
CA ILE A 19 -3.61 6.09 -3.02
C ILE A 19 -3.09 7.50 -2.70
N ASP A 20 -3.39 8.49 -3.54
CA ASP A 20 -2.98 9.88 -3.31
C ASP A 20 -3.64 10.44 -2.04
N MET A 21 -4.93 10.17 -1.84
CA MET A 21 -5.63 10.52 -0.60
C MET A 21 -5.01 9.85 0.64
N ALA A 22 -4.58 8.59 0.55
CA ALA A 22 -3.91 7.92 1.65
C ALA A 22 -2.57 8.60 2.00
N LYS A 23 -1.82 9.06 0.99
CA LYS A 23 -0.59 9.84 1.21
C LYS A 23 -0.87 11.20 1.86
N GLU A 24 -1.88 11.92 1.40
CA GLU A 24 -2.30 13.20 1.99
C GLU A 24 -2.70 13.03 3.47
N GLN A 25 -3.30 11.89 3.81
CA GLN A 25 -3.66 11.52 5.18
C GLN A 25 -2.49 10.95 6.00
N ARG A 26 -1.28 10.93 5.43
CA ARG A 26 -0.05 10.43 6.07
C ARG A 26 -0.13 8.96 6.48
N VAL A 27 -0.83 8.14 5.68
CA VAL A 27 -0.79 6.69 5.83
C VAL A 27 0.65 6.22 5.59
N LYS A 28 1.21 5.46 6.53
CA LYS A 28 2.53 4.84 6.39
C LYS A 28 2.44 3.69 5.38
N LEU A 29 2.99 3.90 4.20
CA LEU A 29 3.10 2.87 3.16
C LEU A 29 4.42 2.14 3.31
N VAL A 30 4.40 0.81 3.39
CA VAL A 30 5.59 -0.01 3.63
C VAL A 30 5.69 -1.11 2.58
N ALA A 31 6.83 -1.19 1.89
CA ALA A 31 7.21 -2.29 1.03
C ALA A 31 7.94 -3.38 1.84
N CYS A 32 7.56 -4.63 1.63
CA CYS A 32 8.27 -5.76 2.22
C CYS A 32 9.65 -5.91 1.56
N GLN A 33 10.73 -5.64 2.31
CA GLN A 33 12.10 -5.69 1.81
C GLN A 33 12.42 -7.02 1.13
N MET A 34 12.07 -8.13 1.78
CA MET A 34 12.32 -9.47 1.25
C MET A 34 11.61 -9.70 -0.10
N THR A 35 10.41 -9.16 -0.28
CA THR A 35 9.67 -9.28 -1.54
C THR A 35 10.31 -8.42 -2.64
N VAL A 36 10.75 -7.22 -2.32
CA VAL A 36 11.48 -6.33 -3.25
C VAL A 36 12.75 -7.02 -3.75
N ASP A 37 13.56 -7.54 -2.83
CA ASP A 37 14.81 -8.24 -3.15
C ASP A 37 14.56 -9.51 -3.98
N LEU A 38 13.57 -10.32 -3.59
CA LEU A 38 13.24 -11.60 -4.25
C LEU A 38 12.76 -11.39 -5.69
N LEU A 39 12.00 -10.32 -5.93
CA LEU A 39 11.52 -9.96 -7.26
C LEU A 39 12.55 -9.16 -8.07
N GLY A 40 13.69 -8.78 -7.46
CA GLY A 40 14.74 -7.99 -8.11
C GLY A 40 14.30 -6.57 -8.46
N LEU A 41 13.32 -6.03 -7.74
CA LEU A 41 12.83 -4.66 -7.92
C LEU A 41 13.82 -3.68 -7.32
N LYS A 42 13.99 -2.54 -7.98
CA LYS A 42 14.81 -1.44 -7.46
C LYS A 42 13.95 -0.43 -6.71
N GLU A 43 14.55 0.26 -5.75
CA GLU A 43 13.83 1.27 -4.95
C GLU A 43 13.24 2.38 -5.83
N GLU A 44 13.93 2.78 -6.91
CA GLU A 44 13.43 3.77 -7.87
C GLU A 44 12.20 3.33 -8.69
N GLU A 45 11.90 2.03 -8.71
CA GLU A 45 10.70 1.48 -9.36
C GLU A 45 9.49 1.47 -8.40
N ILE A 46 9.74 1.67 -7.10
CA ILE A 46 8.72 1.77 -6.07
C ILE A 46 8.25 3.22 -5.95
N MET A 47 6.98 3.39 -5.63
CA MET A 47 6.38 4.69 -5.40
C MET A 47 7.14 5.51 -4.36
N GLU A 48 7.35 6.79 -4.63
CA GLU A 48 7.95 7.73 -3.69
C GLU A 48 7.13 7.82 -2.38
N GLY A 49 7.85 7.87 -1.25
CA GLY A 49 7.27 7.95 0.09
C GLY A 49 6.92 6.60 0.72
N VAL A 50 7.33 5.48 0.10
CA VAL A 50 7.21 4.14 0.67
C VAL A 50 8.46 3.82 1.50
N GLU A 51 8.26 3.32 2.72
CA GLU A 51 9.32 2.79 3.57
C GLU A 51 9.59 1.31 3.27
N PHE A 52 10.79 0.83 3.56
CA PHE A 52 11.13 -0.58 3.40
C PHE A 52 11.28 -1.24 4.77
N ALA A 53 10.58 -2.35 4.98
CA ALA A 53 10.64 -3.07 6.24
C ALA A 53 10.51 -4.59 6.08
N GLY A 54 11.02 -5.31 7.08
CA GLY A 54 10.89 -6.76 7.18
C GLY A 54 9.71 -7.19 8.05
N VAL A 55 9.50 -8.50 8.14
CA VAL A 55 8.41 -9.10 8.91
C VAL A 55 8.43 -8.71 10.40
N GLY A 56 9.62 -8.51 10.99
CA GLY A 56 9.72 -8.09 12.39
C GLY A 56 9.10 -6.72 12.67
N ALA A 57 9.31 -5.76 11.78
CA ALA A 57 8.70 -4.44 11.87
C ALA A 57 7.18 -4.51 11.64
N TYR A 58 6.73 -5.30 10.66
CA TYR A 58 5.31 -5.56 10.44
C TYR A 58 4.63 -6.13 11.69
N LEU A 59 5.24 -7.13 12.33
CA LEU A 59 4.67 -7.75 13.53
C LEU A 59 4.63 -6.80 14.72
N ALA A 60 5.65 -5.94 14.88
CA ALA A 60 5.64 -4.89 15.90
C ALA A 60 4.49 -3.89 15.66
N ASP A 61 4.42 -3.31 14.45
CA ASP A 61 3.35 -2.37 14.07
C ASP A 61 1.95 -3.02 14.20
N ALA A 62 1.81 -4.29 13.81
CA ALA A 62 0.55 -5.04 13.91
C ALA A 62 0.16 -5.38 15.35
N SER A 63 1.14 -5.57 16.24
CA SER A 63 0.87 -5.82 17.67
C SER A 63 0.38 -4.57 18.40
N ASP A 64 0.82 -3.39 17.96
CA ASP A 64 0.35 -2.10 18.48
C ASP A 64 -1.00 -1.68 17.84
N GLY A 65 -1.33 -2.23 16.68
CA GLY A 65 -2.58 -1.96 15.97
C GLY A 65 -3.81 -2.59 16.62
N ASN A 66 -4.91 -1.83 16.72
CA ASN A 66 -6.19 -2.36 17.22
C ASN A 66 -6.82 -3.39 16.27
N VAL A 67 -6.57 -3.27 14.98
CA VAL A 67 -7.11 -4.11 13.92
C VAL A 67 -6.01 -4.41 12.92
N ASN A 68 -5.80 -5.70 12.63
CA ASN A 68 -4.87 -6.17 11.62
C ASN A 68 -5.63 -7.01 10.57
N LEU A 69 -5.48 -6.69 9.30
CA LEU A 69 -6.17 -7.35 8.17
C LEU A 69 -5.13 -7.92 7.19
N PHE A 70 -5.41 -9.10 6.64
CA PHE A 70 -4.67 -9.67 5.52
C PHE A 70 -5.62 -9.71 4.30
N ILE A 71 -5.28 -8.95 3.25
CA ILE A 71 -6.14 -8.70 2.07
C ILE A 71 -5.50 -9.30 0.83
#